data_AF-A0A1I4QT83-F1
#
_entry.id   AF-A0A1I4QT83-F1
#
_cell.length_a   1.000
_cell.length_b   1.000
_cell.length_c   1.000
_cell.angle_alpha   90.00
_cell.angle_beta   90.00
_cell.angle_gamma   90.00
#
_symmetry.space_group_name_H-M   'P 1'
#
loop_
_entity.id
_entity.type
_entity.pdbx_description
1 polymer ?
#
loop_
_entity_poly.entity_id
_entity_poly.type
_entity_poly.pdbx_seq_one_letter_code
_entity_poly.pdbx_strand_id
1 'polypeptide(L)'
;MRTEKNIEPRRGSWYNGYSPAERDKKSRELKRLIAKGVLLPASGPCALCGDPDNVPVEYHDEDYGEPFSWEAPVLLCLCRNCHRDKLHKRFWRHSAWFAFIAHIRRGGYARDLKNRSIKNEVKAYQVALERGELITLKKLRPYKRKIGEEWFANLRMDAESLCDPSARPRP
;
A
#
# COMPACT_ATOMS: atom_id res chain seq x y z
N MET A 1 20.51 25.08 29.15
CA MET A 1 20.09 24.82 27.75
C MET A 1 20.44 23.37 27.41
N ARG A 2 19.44 22.47 27.40
CA ARG A 2 19.64 21.10 26.87
C ARG A 2 19.52 21.21 25.35
N THR A 3 20.58 20.91 24.64
CA THR A 3 20.58 20.77 23.19
C THR A 3 19.61 19.67 22.80
N GLU A 4 18.57 20.06 22.05
CA GLU A 4 17.68 19.13 21.38
C GLU A 4 18.54 18.29 20.44
N LYS A 5 18.72 17.01 20.79
CA LYS A 5 19.30 16.05 19.85
C LYS A 5 18.33 15.99 18.68
N ASN A 6 18.76 16.46 17.51
CA ASN A 6 18.14 16.12 16.24
C ASN A 6 18.12 14.60 16.13
N ILE A 7 17.01 13.99 16.54
CA ILE A 7 16.77 12.56 16.35
C ILE A 7 16.41 12.44 14.87
N GLU A 8 17.40 12.13 14.03
CA GLU A 8 17.10 11.65 12.68
C GLU A 8 16.12 10.47 12.81
N PRO A 9 14.95 10.54 12.15
CA PRO A 9 13.95 9.49 12.29
C PRO A 9 14.53 8.17 11.78
N ARG A 10 14.53 7.14 12.65
CA ARG A 10 14.90 5.77 12.26
C ARG A 10 14.09 5.39 11.02
N ARG A 11 14.75 4.83 9.99
CA ARG A 11 14.09 4.28 8.79
C ARG A 11 12.87 3.44 9.20
N GLY A 12 11.69 3.82 8.70
CA GLY A 12 10.43 3.10 8.93
C GLY A 12 9.56 3.59 10.10
N SER A 13 9.96 4.65 10.81
CA SER A 13 9.15 5.25 11.88
C SER A 13 8.05 6.17 11.33
N TRP A 14 8.37 7.02 10.36
CA TRP A 14 7.43 7.92 9.69
C TRP A 14 6.80 7.29 8.44
N TYR A 15 5.61 7.75 8.08
CA TYR A 15 4.86 7.28 6.91
C TYR A 15 3.98 8.40 6.34
N ASN A 16 4.18 8.79 5.08
CA ASN A 16 3.48 9.92 4.43
C ASN A 16 3.44 11.21 5.27
N GLY A 17 4.54 11.55 5.96
CA GLY A 17 4.61 12.73 6.82
C GLY A 17 3.89 12.58 8.17
N TYR A 18 3.42 11.39 8.52
CA TYR A 18 2.88 11.07 9.84
C TYR A 18 3.95 10.41 10.72
N SER A 19 4.08 10.93 11.94
CA SER A 19 4.94 10.38 12.98
C SER A 19 4.41 9.03 13.51
N PRO A 20 5.26 8.22 14.17
CA PRO A 20 4.81 7.03 14.89
C PRO A 20 3.67 7.31 15.88
N ALA A 21 3.75 8.43 16.60
CA ALA A 21 2.78 8.77 17.64
C ALA A 21 1.38 9.03 17.06
N GLU A 22 1.28 9.74 15.93
CA GLU A 22 0.02 9.96 15.21
C GLU A 22 -0.57 8.63 14.73
N ARG A 23 0.27 7.78 14.12
CA ARG A 23 -0.15 6.46 13.63
C ARG A 23 -0.62 5.55 14.76
N ASP A 24 0.09 5.53 15.88
CA ASP A 24 -0.27 4.76 17.07
C ASP A 24 -1.57 5.27 17.70
N LYS A 25 -1.83 6.59 17.66
CA LYS A 25 -3.09 7.16 18.15
C LYS A 25 -4.27 6.63 17.34
N LYS A 26 -4.22 6.68 16.00
CA LYS A 26 -5.27 6.12 15.13
C LYS A 26 -5.41 4.60 15.33
N SER A 27 -4.29 3.88 15.43
CA SER A 27 -4.29 2.42 15.65
C SER A 27 -4.96 2.02 16.97
N ARG A 28 -4.71 2.75 18.06
CA ARG A 28 -5.38 2.52 19.36
C ARG A 28 -6.88 2.76 19.26
N GLU A 29 -7.28 3.84 18.59
CA GLU A 29 -8.69 4.18 18.43
C GLU A 29 -9.43 3.16 17.56
N LEU A 30 -8.83 2.71 16.45
CA LEU A 30 -9.36 1.64 15.61
C LEU A 30 -9.63 0.37 16.43
N LYS A 31 -8.65 -0.09 17.22
CA LYS A 31 -8.80 -1.27 18.08
C LYS A 31 -9.92 -1.08 19.10
N ARG A 32 -10.05 0.12 19.68
CA ARG A 32 -11.13 0.46 20.62
C ARG A 32 -12.51 0.39 19.96
N LEU A 33 -12.65 0.91 18.74
CA LEU A 33 -13.90 0.91 17.98
C LEU A 33 -14.31 -0.51 17.57
N ILE A 34 -13.35 -1.34 17.15
CA ILE A 34 -13.59 -2.77 16.85
C ILE A 34 -14.03 -3.52 18.10
N ALA A 35 -13.34 -3.33 19.23
CA ALA A 35 -13.68 -3.99 20.49
C ALA A 35 -15.07 -3.60 21.01
N LYS A 36 -15.54 -2.39 20.70
CA LYS A 36 -16.91 -1.95 21.03
C LYS A 36 -17.97 -2.38 20.01
N GLY A 37 -17.59 -3.04 18.91
CA GLY A 37 -18.50 -3.41 17.83
C GLY A 37 -18.98 -2.23 16.98
N VAL A 38 -18.35 -1.06 17.10
CA VAL A 38 -18.68 0.12 16.28
C VAL A 38 -18.09 -0.02 14.88
N LEU A 39 -16.88 -0.59 14.77
CA LEU A 39 -16.28 -1.00 13.50
C LEU A 39 -16.19 -2.52 13.44
N LEU A 40 -16.35 -3.07 12.24
CA LEU A 40 -16.14 -4.50 12.02
C LEU A 40 -14.63 -4.81 11.95
N PRO A 41 -14.21 -6.06 12.20
CA PRO A 41 -12.88 -6.50 11.85
C PRO A 41 -12.63 -6.40 10.34
N ALA A 42 -11.36 -6.20 9.95
CA ALA A 42 -10.96 -6.16 8.55
C ALA A 42 -11.41 -7.43 7.83
N SER A 43 -12.17 -7.25 6.75
CA SER A 43 -12.75 -8.33 5.96
C SER A 43 -12.98 -7.91 4.51
N GLY A 44 -13.35 -8.85 3.66
CA GLY A 44 -13.65 -8.62 2.25
C GLY A 44 -12.44 -8.76 1.32
N PRO A 45 -12.62 -8.48 0.02
CA PRO A 45 -11.55 -8.58 -0.96
C PRO A 45 -10.46 -7.55 -0.69
N CYS A 46 -9.22 -7.90 -1.02
CA CYS A 46 -8.10 -6.97 -0.90
C CYS A 46 -8.35 -5.71 -1.74
N ALA A 47 -8.39 -4.53 -1.11
CA ALA A 47 -8.65 -3.27 -1.78
C ALA A 47 -7.57 -2.89 -2.82
N LEU A 48 -6.39 -3.50 -2.77
CA LEU A 48 -5.33 -3.29 -3.77
C LEU A 48 -5.44 -4.26 -4.95
N CYS A 49 -5.34 -5.57 -4.73
CA CYS A 49 -5.31 -6.54 -5.83
C CYS A 49 -6.69 -7.12 -6.21
N GLY A 50 -7.72 -6.90 -5.41
CA GLY A 50 -9.09 -7.37 -5.68
C GLY A 50 -9.28 -8.88 -5.52
N ASP A 51 -8.36 -9.57 -4.84
CA ASP A 51 -8.45 -11.01 -4.59
C ASP A 51 -9.78 -11.34 -3.87
N PRO A 52 -10.71 -12.09 -4.51
CA PRO A 52 -12.06 -12.30 -4.00
C PRO A 52 -12.14 -13.46 -3.01
N ASP A 53 -11.12 -14.32 -2.94
CA ASP A 53 -11.15 -15.42 -1.98
C ASP A 53 -10.90 -14.84 -0.57
N ASN A 54 -11.26 -15.61 0.45
CA ASN A 54 -11.15 -15.22 1.86
C ASN A 54 -9.69 -15.20 2.36
N VAL A 55 -8.85 -14.38 1.72
CA VAL A 55 -7.47 -14.14 2.12
C VAL A 55 -7.48 -13.27 3.38
N PRO A 56 -6.67 -13.58 4.41
CA PRO A 56 -6.55 -12.71 5.57
C PRO A 56 -6.12 -11.29 5.17
N VAL A 57 -6.93 -10.31 5.56
CA VAL A 57 -6.70 -8.89 5.34
C VAL A 57 -6.40 -8.16 6.65
N GLU A 58 -5.72 -7.03 6.52
CA GLU A 58 -5.42 -6.11 7.60
C GLU A 58 -5.89 -4.71 7.20
N TYR A 59 -6.30 -3.91 8.16
CA TYR A 59 -6.53 -2.50 7.93
C TYR A 59 -5.22 -1.79 7.57
N HIS A 60 -5.31 -0.90 6.59
CA HIS A 60 -4.26 -0.02 6.14
C HIS A 60 -4.82 1.38 5.96
N ASP A 61 -4.07 2.39 6.39
CA ASP A 61 -4.37 3.79 6.20
C ASP A 61 -3.18 4.49 5.52
N GLU A 62 -3.48 5.32 4.52
CA GLU A 62 -2.53 6.30 3.99
C GLU A 62 -2.67 7.67 4.68
N ASP A 63 -3.80 7.92 5.37
CA ASP A 63 -4.12 9.15 6.10
C ASP A 63 -4.37 8.88 7.61
N TYR A 64 -3.50 9.45 8.45
CA TYR A 64 -3.58 9.36 9.91
C TYR A 64 -3.98 10.70 10.57
N GLY A 65 -4.52 11.65 9.80
CA GLY A 65 -4.95 12.97 10.28
C GLY A 65 -6.21 12.93 11.15
N GLU A 66 -6.34 13.92 12.03
CA GLU A 66 -7.54 14.13 12.85
C GLU A 66 -8.45 15.19 12.22
N PRO A 67 -9.79 15.01 12.25
CA PRO A 67 -10.51 13.87 12.81
C PRO A 67 -10.35 12.59 11.97
N PHE A 68 -10.28 11.43 12.63
CA PHE A 68 -10.05 10.16 11.95
C PHE A 68 -11.23 9.76 11.05
N SER A 69 -10.92 9.46 9.79
CA SER A 69 -11.85 8.77 8.88
C SER A 69 -11.61 7.26 8.90
N TRP A 70 -12.69 6.49 8.86
CA TRP A 70 -12.73 5.02 8.95
C TRP A 70 -13.33 4.36 7.71
N GLU A 71 -13.60 5.14 6.66
CA GLU A 71 -14.20 4.65 5.42
C GLU A 71 -13.18 4.65 4.28
N ALA A 72 -13.45 3.86 3.24
CA ALA A 72 -12.66 3.93 2.02
C ALA A 72 -12.84 5.32 1.34
N PRO A 73 -11.79 5.88 0.71
CA PRO A 73 -10.49 5.28 0.44
C PRO A 73 -9.46 5.45 1.57
N VAL A 74 -9.82 6.02 2.72
CA VAL A 74 -8.88 6.28 3.83
C VAL A 74 -8.50 4.98 4.55
N LEU A 75 -9.49 4.20 4.98
CA LEU A 75 -9.29 2.92 5.66
C LEU A 75 -9.54 1.76 4.68
N LEU A 76 -8.50 1.00 4.37
CA LEU A 76 -8.51 -0.05 3.35
C LEU A 76 -8.23 -1.43 3.95
N CYS A 77 -8.94 -2.46 3.49
CA CYS A 77 -8.63 -3.85 3.81
C CYS A 77 -7.62 -4.41 2.80
N LEU A 78 -6.40 -4.71 3.23
CA LEU A 78 -5.33 -5.22 2.35
C LEU A 78 -4.84 -6.59 2.77
N CYS A 79 -4.65 -7.50 1.82
CA CYS A 79 -3.99 -8.77 2.13
C CYS A 79 -2.52 -8.53 2.52
N ARG A 80 -1.97 -9.39 3.38
CA ARG A 80 -0.62 -9.21 3.96
C ARG A 80 0.48 -8.94 2.94
N ASN A 81 0.44 -9.61 1.78
CA ASN A 81 1.43 -9.41 0.72
C ASN A 81 1.29 -8.01 0.08
N CYS A 82 0.06 -7.59 -0.24
CA CYS A 82 -0.19 -6.24 -0.75
C CYS A 82 0.24 -5.17 0.25
N HIS A 83 -0.14 -5.35 1.52
CA HIS A 83 0.15 -4.39 2.59
C HIS A 83 1.64 -4.30 2.88
N ARG A 84 2.24 -5.39 3.36
CA ARG A 84 3.57 -5.38 3.98
C ARG A 84 4.72 -5.53 2.98
N ASP A 85 4.51 -6.25 1.88
CA ASP A 85 5.57 -6.58 0.92
C ASP A 85 5.58 -5.70 -0.31
N LYS A 86 4.47 -5.05 -0.63
CA LYS A 86 4.33 -4.24 -1.84
C LYS A 86 4.17 -2.78 -1.50
N LEU A 87 3.10 -2.43 -0.78
CA LEU A 87 2.76 -1.04 -0.49
C LEU A 87 3.79 -0.36 0.41
N HIS A 88 4.10 -0.94 1.57
CA HIS A 88 5.10 -0.36 2.47
C HIS A 88 6.50 -0.30 1.84
N LYS A 89 6.83 -1.26 0.97
CA LYS A 89 8.14 -1.32 0.29
C LYS A 89 8.21 -0.43 -0.95
N ARG A 90 7.13 0.26 -1.34
CA ARG A 90 7.08 1.08 -2.55
C ARG A 90 8.19 2.13 -2.54
N PHE A 91 8.48 2.74 -1.39
CA PHE A 91 9.41 3.88 -1.31
C PHE A 91 10.86 3.57 -1.68
N TRP A 92 11.27 2.30 -1.64
CA TRP A 92 12.64 1.86 -1.95
C TRP A 92 12.71 0.73 -2.97
N ARG A 93 11.57 0.29 -3.51
CA ARG A 93 11.50 -0.77 -4.53
C ARG A 93 10.59 -0.33 -5.69
N HIS A 94 10.86 0.84 -6.27
CA HIS A 94 10.03 1.46 -7.32
C HIS A 94 9.75 0.51 -8.49
N SER A 95 10.78 -0.10 -9.08
CA SER A 95 10.60 -1.03 -10.21
C SER A 95 9.73 -2.24 -9.83
N ALA A 96 9.92 -2.77 -8.62
CA ALA A 96 9.11 -3.88 -8.11
C ALA A 96 7.66 -3.48 -7.83
N TRP A 97 7.42 -2.24 -7.41
CA TRP A 97 6.09 -1.66 -7.26
C TRP A 97 5.40 -1.49 -8.62
N PHE A 98 6.06 -0.86 -9.59
CA PHE A 98 5.52 -0.69 -10.93
C PHE A 98 5.21 -2.04 -11.62
N ALA A 99 6.12 -3.01 -11.51
CA ALA A 99 5.89 -4.36 -12.02
C ALA A 99 4.69 -5.03 -11.33
N PHE A 100 4.47 -4.75 -10.03
CA PHE A 100 3.33 -5.26 -9.30
C PHE A 100 2.01 -4.56 -9.66
N ILE A 101 2.01 -3.26 -9.90
CA ILE A 101 0.84 -2.54 -10.42
C ILE A 101 0.48 -3.04 -11.83
N ALA A 102 1.47 -3.28 -12.70
CA ALA A 102 1.25 -3.91 -13.99
C ALA A 102 0.65 -5.33 -13.84
N HIS A 103 1.14 -6.12 -12.86
CA HIS A 103 0.56 -7.42 -12.52
C HIS A 103 -0.91 -7.32 -12.07
N ILE A 104 -1.27 -6.29 -11.29
CA ILE A 104 -2.67 -6.07 -10.89
C ILE A 104 -3.53 -5.66 -12.09
N ARG A 105 -3.04 -4.74 -12.92
CA ARG A 105 -3.77 -4.21 -14.10
C ARG A 105 -3.97 -5.24 -15.21
N ARG A 106 -3.14 -6.30 -15.28
CA ARG A 106 -3.42 -7.49 -16.13
C ARG A 106 -4.41 -8.47 -15.50
N GLY A 107 -5.01 -8.11 -14.37
CA GLY A 107 -5.97 -8.88 -13.60
C GLY A 107 -5.36 -9.76 -12.51
N GLY A 108 -4.07 -9.63 -12.19
CA GLY A 108 -3.33 -10.48 -11.25
C GLY A 108 -3.58 -10.19 -9.76
N TYR A 109 -3.57 -11.24 -8.95
CA TYR A 109 -3.65 -11.17 -7.49
C TYR A 109 -2.27 -11.37 -6.86
N ALA A 110 -2.07 -10.90 -5.63
CA ALA A 110 -0.80 -11.08 -4.94
C ALA A 110 -0.45 -12.57 -4.73
N ARG A 111 -1.46 -13.43 -4.55
CA ARG A 111 -1.27 -14.88 -4.43
C ARG A 111 -0.74 -15.54 -5.70
N ASP A 112 -1.00 -14.96 -6.87
CA ASP A 112 -0.57 -15.53 -8.16
C ASP A 112 0.95 -15.56 -8.26
N LEU A 113 1.64 -14.68 -7.53
CA LEU A 113 3.10 -14.65 -7.45
C LEU A 113 3.69 -15.87 -6.71
N LYS A 114 2.86 -16.74 -6.12
CA LYS A 114 3.28 -18.08 -5.66
C LYS A 114 3.51 -19.03 -6.84
N ASN A 115 2.85 -18.81 -7.99
CA ASN A 115 3.12 -19.55 -9.21
C ASN A 115 4.44 -19.05 -9.83
N ARG A 116 5.39 -19.97 -10.02
CA ARG A 116 6.73 -19.65 -10.51
C ARG A 116 6.73 -19.04 -11.91
N SER A 117 5.85 -19.49 -12.81
CA SER A 117 5.73 -18.94 -14.17
C SER A 117 5.32 -17.47 -14.12
N ILE A 118 4.25 -17.16 -13.38
CA ILE A 118 3.77 -15.77 -13.22
C ILE A 118 4.81 -14.90 -12.52
N LYS A 119 5.45 -15.41 -11.45
CA LYS A 119 6.52 -14.70 -10.75
C LYS A 119 7.69 -14.36 -11.67
N ASN A 120 8.12 -15.31 -12.51
CA ASN A 120 9.22 -15.10 -13.46
C ASN A 120 8.83 -14.07 -14.53
N GLU A 121 7.59 -14.12 -15.02
CA GLU A 121 7.08 -13.15 -16.00
C GLU A 121 7.07 -11.73 -15.44
N VAL A 122 6.60 -11.54 -14.20
CA VAL A 122 6.62 -10.24 -13.51
C VAL A 122 8.05 -9.79 -13.25
N LYS A 123 8.97 -10.70 -12.94
CA LYS A 123 10.39 -10.36 -12.75
C LYS A 123 11.06 -9.95 -14.06
N ALA A 124 10.76 -10.61 -15.16
CA ALA A 124 11.23 -10.23 -16.49
C ALA A 124 10.73 -8.82 -16.86
N TYR A 125 9.46 -8.52 -16.57
CA TYR A 125 8.89 -7.18 -16.73
C TYR A 125 9.58 -6.13 -15.86
N GLN A 126 9.89 -6.46 -14.61
CA GLN A 126 10.66 -5.57 -13.75
C GLN A 126 12.04 -5.25 -14.36
N VAL A 127 12.75 -6.24 -14.88
CA VAL A 127 14.07 -6.05 -15.51
C VAL A 127 13.95 -5.22 -16.79
N ALA A 128 12.93 -5.46 -17.61
CA ALA A 128 12.67 -4.66 -18.81
C ALA A 128 12.40 -3.19 -18.46
N LEU A 129 11.58 -2.91 -17.42
CA LEU A 129 11.36 -1.54 -16.93
C LEU A 129 12.67 -0.85 -16.53
N GLU A 130 13.55 -1.56 -15.83
CA GLU A 130 14.86 -1.03 -15.40
C GLU A 130 15.78 -0.71 -16.58
N ARG A 131 15.55 -1.34 -17.75
CA ARG A 131 16.28 -1.10 -19.00
C ARG A 131 15.60 -0.10 -19.94
N GLY A 132 14.42 0.42 -19.57
CA GLY A 132 13.61 1.25 -20.46
C GLY A 132 12.97 0.49 -21.62
N GLU A 133 12.89 -0.84 -21.53
CA GLU A 133 12.29 -1.70 -22.54
C GLU A 133 10.77 -1.78 -22.34
N LEU A 134 10.02 -1.74 -23.44
CA LEU A 134 8.58 -1.93 -23.43
C LEU A 134 8.25 -3.40 -23.67
N ILE A 135 7.88 -4.12 -22.61
CA ILE A 135 7.30 -5.46 -22.72
C ILE A 135 5.90 -5.47 -22.14
N THR A 136 5.04 -6.36 -22.64
CA THR A 136 3.65 -6.48 -22.15
C THR A 136 3.48 -7.78 -21.39
N LEU A 137 2.85 -7.70 -20.22
CA LEU A 137 2.47 -8.86 -19.44
C LEU A 137 1.23 -9.56 -20.03
N LYS A 138 1.21 -10.89 -20.04
CA LYS A 138 0.07 -11.68 -20.48
C LYS A 138 -1.14 -11.45 -19.56
N LYS A 139 -2.29 -11.17 -20.15
CA LYS A 139 -3.55 -10.99 -19.40
C LYS A 139 -3.90 -12.26 -18.62
N LEU A 140 -4.22 -12.12 -17.33
CA LEU A 140 -4.70 -13.22 -16.49
C LEU A 140 -6.23 -13.21 -16.37
N ARG A 141 -6.80 -12.02 -16.12
CA ARG A 141 -8.23 -11.83 -15.88
C ARG A 141 -8.67 -10.45 -16.39
N PRO A 142 -9.97 -10.22 -16.63
CA PRO A 142 -10.48 -8.87 -16.83
C PRO A 142 -10.18 -7.99 -15.61
N TYR A 143 -9.52 -6.86 -15.84
CA TYR A 143 -9.33 -5.85 -14.81
C TYR A 143 -10.59 -4.99 -14.70
N LYS A 144 -11.14 -4.87 -13.49
CA LYS A 144 -12.46 -4.27 -13.27
C LYS A 144 -12.44 -2.76 -13.00
N ARG A 145 -11.25 -2.16 -12.84
CA ARG A 145 -11.10 -0.74 -12.50
C ARG A 145 -10.58 0.05 -13.70
N LYS A 146 -10.90 1.34 -13.74
CA LYS A 146 -10.32 2.25 -14.73
C LYS A 146 -8.88 2.61 -14.33
N ILE A 147 -7.97 2.46 -15.28
CA ILE A 147 -6.55 2.78 -15.07
C ILE A 147 -6.42 4.28 -14.83
N GLY A 148 -5.69 4.66 -13.77
CA GLY A 148 -5.48 6.04 -13.35
C GLY A 148 -6.46 6.53 -12.28
N GLU A 149 -7.61 5.85 -12.13
CA GLU A 149 -8.61 6.16 -11.10
C GLU A 149 -8.47 5.26 -9.86
N GLU A 150 -7.47 4.38 -9.85
CA GLU A 150 -7.21 3.55 -8.68
C GLU A 150 -6.64 4.40 -7.55
N TRP A 151 -7.06 4.17 -6.30
CA TRP A 151 -6.55 4.89 -5.13
C TRP A 151 -5.01 4.85 -5.03
N PHE A 152 -4.40 3.76 -5.50
CA PHE A 152 -2.94 3.58 -5.49
C PHE A 152 -2.21 4.17 -6.70
N ALA A 153 -2.94 4.70 -7.71
CA ALA A 153 -2.34 5.16 -8.96
C ALA A 153 -1.44 6.38 -8.77
N ASN A 154 -1.77 7.24 -7.80
CA ASN A 154 -1.12 8.53 -7.56
C ASN A 154 -0.37 8.58 -6.22
N LEU A 155 -0.08 7.42 -5.61
CA LEU A 155 0.71 7.39 -4.37
C LEU A 155 2.13 7.88 -4.63
N ARG A 156 2.61 8.75 -3.74
CA ARG A 156 4.03 9.08 -3.68
C ARG A 156 4.85 7.84 -3.34
N MET A 157 6.01 7.75 -3.99
CA MET A 157 6.97 6.66 -3.82
C MET A 157 8.37 7.17 -3.52
N ASP A 158 8.59 8.47 -3.53
CA ASP A 158 9.88 9.07 -3.18
C ASP A 158 10.14 8.90 -1.68
N ALA A 159 11.40 8.76 -1.28
CA ALA A 159 11.73 8.50 0.13
C ALA A 159 11.43 9.71 1.02
N GLU A 160 11.48 10.90 0.44
CA GLU A 160 11.19 12.20 1.06
C GLU A 160 9.76 12.23 1.60
N SER A 161 8.81 11.64 0.86
CA SER A 161 7.40 11.53 1.27
C SER A 161 7.18 10.82 2.60
N LEU A 162 8.13 10.00 3.08
CA LEU A 162 8.00 9.34 4.37
C LEU A 162 7.86 10.36 5.52
N CYS A 163 8.63 11.45 5.46
CA CYS A 163 8.69 12.45 6.53
C CYS A 163 8.08 13.82 6.13
N ASP A 164 7.84 14.05 4.85
CA ASP A 164 7.31 15.31 4.31
C ASP A 164 5.81 15.49 4.66
N PRO A 165 5.44 16.49 5.48
CA PRO A 165 4.04 16.75 5.79
C PRO A 165 3.18 17.08 4.57
N SER A 166 3.77 17.56 3.47
CA SER A 166 3.04 17.81 2.22
C SER A 166 2.62 16.52 1.50
N ALA A 167 3.20 15.37 1.88
CA ALA A 167 2.83 14.04 1.41
C ALA A 167 1.59 13.46 2.10
N ARG A 168 1.07 14.12 3.15
CA ARG A 168 -0.18 13.73 3.79
C ARG A 168 -1.31 13.80 2.75
N PRO A 169 -2.15 12.77 2.60
CA PRO A 169 -3.32 12.85 1.74
C PRO A 169 -4.17 14.05 2.15
N ARG A 170 -4.60 14.86 1.17
CA ARG A 170 -5.49 16.00 1.39
C ARG A 170 -6.89 15.63 0.91
N PRO A 171 -7.96 16.05 1.62
CA PRO A 171 -9.33 15.94 1.15
C PRO A 171 -9.56 16.64 -0.20
#